data_AF-A0AAD3ND99-F1
#
_entry.id   AF-A0AAD3ND99-F1
#
_cell.length_a   1.000
_cell.length_b   1.000
_cell.length_c   1.000
_cell.angle_alpha   90.00
_cell.angle_beta   90.00
_cell.angle_gamma   90.00
#
_symmetry.space_group_name_H-M   'P 1'
#
loop_
_entity.id
_entity.type
_entity.pdbx_description
1 polymer ?
#
loop_
_entity_poly.entity_id
_entity_poly.type
_entity_poly.pdbx_seq_one_letter_code
_entity_poly.pdbx_strand_id
1 'polypeptide(L)'
;FLGTWHDIALASTCQHMQRHRADAAIGKLVLQRGTTEGKLKMTRTVLRHGTCKEMSGDYELTSTPGRFFYHVAKWGADVDAYVVHTNYNEYAIMIMSKEKSSGGKSTSLKLYSRTMTVRDTVLDDFKTLVRQQGMSDDTIIIKQNKGDCVPGDQVAEPSAQPEPQRVRRNVVPSLAPEEGSGD
;
A
#
# COMPACT_ATOMS: atom_id res chain seq x y z
N PHE A 1 -1.60 17.04 11.59
CA PHE A 1 -1.43 15.64 11.17
C PHE A 1 -2.65 15.03 10.46
N LEU A 2 -3.84 15.61 10.56
CA LEU A 2 -5.06 15.11 9.90
C LEU A 2 -4.94 15.06 8.36
N GLY A 3 -5.89 14.36 7.74
CA GLY A 3 -6.03 14.22 6.30
C GLY A 3 -5.47 12.91 5.77
N THR A 4 -5.21 12.89 4.47
CA THR A 4 -4.75 11.70 3.74
C THR A 4 -3.24 11.54 3.80
N TRP A 5 -2.81 10.30 3.94
CA TRP A 5 -1.43 9.84 3.96
C TRP A 5 -1.30 8.53 3.17
N HIS A 6 -0.19 8.34 2.48
CA HIS A 6 0.13 7.15 1.69
C HIS A 6 1.26 6.39 2.37
N ASP A 7 1.06 5.08 2.62
CA ASP A 7 1.96 4.20 3.35
C ASP A 7 3.08 3.69 2.42
N ILE A 8 4.14 4.48 2.25
CA ILE A 8 5.22 4.34 1.23
C ILE A 8 6.17 3.19 1.56
N ALA A 9 6.64 3.11 2.80
CA ALA A 9 7.59 2.07 3.21
C ALA A 9 7.29 1.54 4.60
N LEU A 10 7.66 0.28 4.84
CA LEU A 10 7.46 -0.43 6.09
C LEU A 10 8.73 -1.23 6.44
N ALA A 11 9.17 -1.16 7.68
CA ALA A 11 10.10 -2.13 8.28
C ALA A 11 9.44 -2.74 9.52
N SER A 12 9.66 -4.02 9.79
CA SER A 12 9.03 -4.69 10.93
C SER A 12 9.80 -5.92 11.39
N THR A 13 9.90 -6.10 12.71
CA THR A 13 10.38 -7.36 13.31
C THR A 13 9.32 -8.47 13.28
N CYS A 14 8.09 -8.17 12.84
CA CYS A 14 7.03 -9.16 12.71
C CYS A 14 7.26 -10.07 11.48
N GLN A 15 7.66 -11.32 11.72
CA GLN A 15 7.95 -12.29 10.65
C GLN A 15 6.79 -12.48 9.65
N HIS A 16 5.53 -12.42 10.10
CA HIS A 16 4.38 -12.55 9.20
C HIS A 16 4.32 -11.42 8.17
N MET A 17 4.68 -10.19 8.55
CA MET A 17 4.71 -9.05 7.62
C MET A 17 5.82 -9.20 6.58
N GLN A 18 6.94 -9.82 6.96
CA GLN A 18 8.07 -10.07 6.05
C GLN A 18 7.77 -11.12 4.97
N ARG A 19 6.89 -12.09 5.26
CA ARG A 19 6.49 -13.13 4.29
C ARG A 19 5.68 -12.59 3.11
N HIS A 20 5.03 -11.44 3.26
CA HIS A 20 4.18 -10.83 2.23
C HIS A 20 4.81 -9.56 1.62
N ARG A 21 6.14 -9.53 1.53
CA ARG A 21 6.91 -8.36 1.07
C ARG A 21 6.82 -8.11 -0.44
N ALA A 22 6.72 -9.17 -1.23
CA ALA A 22 6.69 -9.05 -2.68
C ALA A 22 5.37 -8.39 -3.12
N ASP A 23 5.47 -7.40 -4.01
CA ASP A 23 4.32 -6.76 -4.65
C ASP A 23 3.38 -5.95 -3.72
N ALA A 24 3.89 -5.52 -2.56
CA ALA A 24 3.11 -4.68 -1.65
C ALA A 24 2.77 -3.32 -2.29
N ALA A 25 1.47 -3.05 -2.46
CA ALA A 25 0.98 -1.77 -2.97
C ALA A 25 0.97 -0.68 -1.89
N ILE A 26 1.18 0.57 -2.31
CA ILE A 26 0.95 1.74 -1.46
C ILE A 26 -0.50 1.74 -0.97
N GLY A 27 -0.68 1.91 0.34
CA GLY A 27 -1.99 2.00 0.98
C GLY A 27 -2.34 3.43 1.34
N LYS A 28 -3.64 3.74 1.40
CA LYS A 28 -4.13 5.03 1.87
C LYS A 28 -4.53 4.96 3.33
N LEU A 29 -4.19 6.00 4.08
CA LEU A 29 -4.56 6.23 5.47
C LEU A 29 -5.21 7.62 5.54
N VAL A 30 -6.43 7.69 6.07
CA VAL A 30 -7.13 8.95 6.33
C VAL A 30 -7.30 9.08 7.83
N LEU A 31 -6.82 10.19 8.37
CA LEU A 31 -6.95 10.55 9.79
C LEU A 31 -7.87 11.76 9.94
N GLN A 32 -8.92 11.60 10.73
CA GLN A 32 -9.92 12.63 11.02
C GLN A 32 -10.08 12.79 12.53
N ARG A 33 -10.69 13.90 12.95
CA ARG A 33 -11.12 14.03 14.34
C ARG A 33 -12.15 12.93 14.63
N GLY A 34 -11.98 12.26 15.77
CA GLY A 34 -12.96 11.30 16.27
C GLY A 34 -14.26 11.98 16.66
N THR A 35 -15.31 11.18 16.83
CA THR A 35 -16.61 11.64 17.34
C THR A 35 -16.57 11.98 18.83
N THR A 36 -15.61 11.42 19.56
CA THR A 36 -15.33 11.70 20.97
C THR A 36 -14.04 12.49 21.10
N GLU A 37 -14.00 13.39 22.08
CA GLU A 37 -12.77 14.09 22.44
C GLU A 37 -11.65 13.09 22.80
N GLY A 38 -10.42 13.43 22.45
CA GLY A 38 -9.27 12.55 22.68
C GLY A 38 -9.15 11.37 21.71
N LYS A 39 -9.98 11.30 20.65
CA LYS A 39 -9.87 10.23 19.62
C LYS A 39 -9.63 10.79 18.22
N LEU A 40 -8.91 10.01 17.42
CA LEU A 40 -8.80 10.19 15.97
C LEU A 40 -9.52 9.04 15.28
N LYS A 41 -10.37 9.35 14.31
CA LYS A 41 -10.92 8.34 13.41
C LYS A 41 -9.87 8.01 12.36
N MET A 42 -9.54 6.74 12.25
CA MET A 42 -8.63 6.20 11.24
C MET A 42 -9.41 5.35 10.24
N THR A 43 -9.17 5.60 8.96
CA THR A 43 -9.62 4.75 7.87
C THR A 43 -8.44 4.39 6.99
N ARG A 44 -8.22 3.10 6.76
CA ARG A 44 -7.13 2.56 5.96
C ARG A 44 -7.67 1.73 4.80
N THR A 45 -7.21 2.06 3.61
CA THR A 45 -7.60 1.39 2.36
C THR A 45 -6.36 0.75 1.74
N VAL A 46 -6.42 -0.55 1.43
CA VAL A 46 -5.29 -1.30 0.87
C VAL A 46 -5.71 -2.34 -0.15
N LEU A 47 -4.92 -2.46 -1.21
CA LEU A 47 -5.01 -3.56 -2.16
C LEU A 47 -4.37 -4.81 -1.53
N ARG A 48 -5.12 -5.90 -1.46
CA ARG A 48 -4.63 -7.21 -0.99
C ARG A 48 -5.16 -8.31 -1.91
N HIS A 49 -4.23 -9.01 -2.58
CA HIS A 49 -4.54 -10.09 -3.52
C HIS A 49 -5.59 -9.67 -4.58
N GLY A 50 -5.38 -8.52 -5.23
CA GLY A 50 -6.29 -7.97 -6.24
C GLY A 50 -7.57 -7.31 -5.69
N THR A 51 -7.91 -7.51 -4.42
CA THR A 51 -9.11 -6.91 -3.80
C THR A 51 -8.76 -5.70 -2.96
N CYS A 52 -9.48 -4.59 -3.16
CA CYS A 52 -9.38 -3.44 -2.27
C CYS A 52 -10.12 -3.70 -0.96
N LYS A 53 -9.43 -3.52 0.17
CA LYS A 53 -9.99 -3.69 1.51
C LYS A 53 -9.87 -2.40 2.29
N GLU A 54 -10.97 -2.00 2.90
CA GLU A 54 -11.00 -0.90 3.84
C GLU A 54 -11.19 -1.38 5.26
N MET A 55 -10.53 -0.70 6.18
CA MET A 55 -10.60 -0.93 7.61
C MET A 55 -10.71 0.42 8.29
N SER A 56 -11.62 0.56 9.23
CA SER A 56 -11.71 1.75 10.08
C SER A 56 -11.59 1.39 11.55
N GLY A 57 -11.17 2.36 12.36
CA GLY A 57 -11.06 2.24 13.80
C GLY A 57 -10.69 3.57 14.44
N ASP A 58 -10.68 3.59 15.76
CA ASP A 58 -10.31 4.78 16.51
C ASP A 58 -8.90 4.64 17.09
N TYR A 59 -8.14 5.72 17.03
CA TYR A 59 -6.88 5.89 17.74
C TYR A 59 -7.11 6.81 18.92
N GLU A 60 -6.69 6.37 20.09
CA GLU A 60 -6.77 7.12 21.33
C GLU A 60 -5.54 8.03 21.45
N LEU A 61 -5.77 9.33 21.58
CA LEU A 61 -4.71 10.28 21.86
C LEU A 61 -4.22 10.07 23.29
N THR A 62 -2.91 10.17 23.46
CA THR A 62 -2.30 10.13 24.80
C THR A 62 -1.96 11.55 25.26
N SER A 63 -1.52 11.67 26.52
CA SER A 63 -0.95 12.93 27.04
C SER A 63 0.35 13.35 26.34
N THR A 64 1.01 12.42 25.63
CA THR A 64 2.24 12.70 24.89
C THR A 64 1.90 13.14 23.45
N PRO A 65 2.24 14.36 23.03
CA PRO A 65 1.99 14.83 21.68
C PRO A 65 2.62 13.90 20.62
N GLY A 66 1.86 13.57 19.57
CA GLY A 66 2.31 12.68 18.51
C GLY A 66 2.29 11.19 18.84
N ARG A 67 1.87 10.80 20.06
CA ARG A 67 1.66 9.41 20.48
C ARG A 67 0.17 9.07 20.55
N PHE A 68 -0.19 7.94 19.98
CA PHE A 68 -1.55 7.41 20.03
C PHE A 68 -1.56 5.89 20.21
N PHE A 69 -2.66 5.41 20.79
CA PHE A 69 -2.85 4.02 21.18
C PHE A 69 -4.09 3.44 20.52
N TYR A 70 -4.05 2.16 20.17
CA TYR A 70 -5.25 1.46 19.68
C TYR A 70 -5.18 -0.04 19.86
N HIS A 71 -6.35 -0.64 20.07
CA HIS A 71 -6.52 -2.09 20.15
C HIS A 71 -6.90 -2.68 18.78
N VAL A 72 -6.27 -3.80 18.42
CA VAL A 72 -6.58 -4.56 17.21
C VAL A 72 -7.25 -5.88 17.61
N ALA A 73 -8.58 -5.84 17.71
CA ALA A 73 -9.41 -6.95 18.19
C ALA A 73 -9.12 -8.28 17.48
N LYS A 74 -8.94 -8.27 16.15
CA LYS A 74 -8.62 -9.47 15.35
C LYS A 74 -7.38 -10.23 15.85
N TRP A 75 -6.42 -9.53 16.46
CA TRP A 75 -5.17 -10.12 16.91
C TRP A 75 -5.02 -10.15 18.43
N GLY A 76 -6.03 -9.68 19.18
CA GLY A 76 -5.92 -9.45 20.63
C GLY A 76 -4.63 -8.72 20.94
N ALA A 77 -4.43 -7.54 20.35
CA ALA A 77 -3.15 -6.86 20.41
C ALA A 77 -3.30 -5.36 20.53
N ASP A 78 -2.50 -4.80 21.40
CA ASP A 78 -2.41 -3.38 21.64
C ASP A 78 -1.26 -2.80 20.81
N VAL A 79 -1.48 -1.60 20.28
CA VAL A 79 -0.49 -0.88 19.49
C VAL A 79 -0.30 0.51 20.08
N ASP A 80 0.96 0.79 20.42
CA ASP A 80 1.43 2.09 20.81
C ASP A 80 2.24 2.68 19.65
N ALA A 81 1.76 3.80 19.11
CA ALA A 81 2.30 4.41 17.90
C ALA A 81 2.75 5.84 18.18
N TYR A 82 3.93 6.19 17.69
CA TYR A 82 4.54 7.50 17.87
C TYR A 82 5.03 8.06 16.53
N VAL A 83 4.72 9.34 16.30
CA VAL A 83 5.27 10.10 15.17
C VAL A 83 6.66 10.58 15.53
N VAL A 84 7.68 9.92 14.96
CA VAL A 84 9.09 10.21 15.22
C VAL A 84 9.54 11.48 14.52
N HIS A 85 9.09 11.67 13.28
CA HIS A 85 9.45 12.83 12.48
C HIS A 85 8.36 13.16 11.48
N THR A 86 8.00 14.43 11.33
CA THR A 86 7.07 14.88 10.29
C THR A 86 7.22 16.37 10.06
N ASN A 87 7.10 16.79 8.80
CA ASN A 87 6.92 18.20 8.45
C ASN A 87 5.45 18.54 8.14
N TYR A 88 4.53 17.61 8.44
CA TYR A 88 3.08 17.66 8.22
C TYR A 88 2.59 17.75 6.78
N ASN A 89 3.39 18.31 5.88
CA ASN A 89 3.01 18.71 4.52
C ASN A 89 3.54 17.75 3.46
N GLU A 90 4.60 17.00 3.74
CA GLU A 90 5.19 16.09 2.77
C GLU A 90 5.24 14.67 3.31
N TYR A 91 5.74 14.45 4.52
CA TYR A 91 5.99 13.11 5.03
C TYR A 91 5.80 12.98 6.54
N ALA A 92 5.71 11.73 7.00
CA ALA A 92 5.77 11.36 8.40
C ALA A 92 6.43 9.99 8.57
N ILE A 93 7.33 9.87 9.55
CA ILE A 93 7.91 8.61 9.97
C ILE A 93 7.33 8.25 11.33
N MET A 94 6.82 7.04 11.42
CA MET A 94 6.12 6.52 12.58
C MET A 94 6.80 5.26 13.08
N ILE A 95 6.95 5.13 14.39
CA ILE A 95 7.31 3.89 15.06
C ILE A 95 6.08 3.33 15.78
N MET A 96 5.90 2.02 15.73
CA MET A 96 4.80 1.33 16.38
C MET A 96 5.34 0.13 17.15
N SER A 97 5.00 0.05 18.42
CA SER A 97 5.18 -1.15 19.25
C SER A 97 3.84 -1.87 19.32
N LYS A 98 3.82 -3.13 18.89
CA LYS A 98 2.66 -4.00 18.99
C LYS A 98 2.92 -5.08 20.01
N GLU A 99 1.99 -5.24 20.95
CA GLU A 99 2.01 -6.25 21.99
C GLU A 99 0.75 -7.11 21.89
N LYS A 100 0.92 -8.42 21.68
CA LYS A 100 -0.20 -9.38 21.68
C LYS A 100 -0.47 -9.81 23.12
N SER A 101 -1.73 -10.10 23.45
CA SER A 101 -2.11 -10.69 24.73
C SER A 101 -1.42 -12.04 25.00
N SER A 102 -0.97 -12.74 23.95
CA SER A 102 -0.14 -13.95 24.06
C SER A 102 1.33 -13.69 24.40
N GLY A 103 1.72 -12.45 24.72
CA GLY A 103 3.09 -12.04 25.10
C GLY A 103 4.02 -11.69 23.94
N GLY A 104 3.61 -11.90 22.68
CA GLY A 104 4.44 -11.58 21.51
C GLY A 104 4.53 -10.08 21.25
N LYS A 105 5.75 -9.55 21.20
CA LYS A 105 6.02 -8.13 20.88
C LYS A 105 6.67 -7.98 19.50
N SER A 106 6.36 -6.87 18.82
CA SER A 106 7.01 -6.51 17.56
C SER A 106 7.06 -5.01 17.37
N THR A 107 8.18 -4.53 16.84
CA THR A 107 8.38 -3.12 16.48
C THR A 107 8.25 -2.97 14.97
N SER A 108 7.63 -1.89 14.52
CA SER A 108 7.54 -1.55 13.10
C SER A 108 7.78 -0.06 12.90
N LEU A 109 8.43 0.30 11.79
CA LEU A 109 8.49 1.68 11.32
C LEU A 109 7.70 1.81 10.03
N LYS A 110 7.01 2.93 9.85
CA LYS A 110 6.34 3.29 8.61
C LYS A 110 6.73 4.68 8.15
N LEU A 111 6.97 4.79 6.85
CA LEU A 111 7.10 6.05 6.15
C LEU A 111 5.79 6.35 5.43
N TYR A 112 5.17 7.46 5.80
CA TYR A 112 4.00 8.02 5.15
C TYR A 112 4.39 9.25 4.33
N SER A 113 3.70 9.46 3.21
CA SER A 113 3.81 10.67 2.37
C SER A 113 2.43 11.26 2.06
N ARG A 114 2.35 12.57 1.84
CA ARG A 114 1.12 13.21 1.35
C ARG A 114 0.83 12.84 -0.10
N THR A 115 1.85 12.47 -0.87
CA THR A 115 1.73 11.93 -2.24
C THR A 115 2.11 10.45 -2.27
N MET A 116 2.03 9.80 -3.43
CA MET A 116 2.49 8.42 -3.62
C MET A 116 3.99 8.31 -3.89
N THR A 117 4.74 9.38 -3.68
CA THR A 117 6.19 9.44 -3.85
C THR A 117 6.83 10.11 -2.64
N VAL A 118 8.14 9.93 -2.49
CA VAL A 118 8.92 10.57 -1.44
C VAL A 118 10.30 10.92 -1.99
N ARG A 119 10.93 11.98 -1.46
CA ARG A 119 12.31 12.34 -1.81
C ARG A 119 13.30 11.32 -1.24
N ASP A 120 14.38 11.09 -1.97
CA ASP A 120 15.42 10.12 -1.56
C ASP A 120 15.99 10.43 -0.18
N THR A 121 16.21 11.70 0.15
CA THR A 121 16.72 12.12 1.47
C THR A 121 15.83 11.65 2.62
N VAL A 122 14.50 11.71 2.45
CA VAL A 122 13.54 11.25 3.47
C VAL A 122 13.52 9.72 3.56
N LEU A 123 13.72 9.03 2.43
CA LEU A 123 13.84 7.57 2.42
C LEU A 123 15.14 7.12 3.12
N ASP A 124 16.23 7.87 2.97
CA ASP A 124 17.50 7.60 3.65
C ASP A 124 17.43 7.90 5.16
N ASP A 125 16.71 8.95 5.57
CA ASP A 125 16.37 9.20 6.98
C ASP A 125 15.58 8.00 7.56
N PHE A 126 14.61 7.49 6.80
CA PHE A 126 13.85 6.30 7.18
C PHE A 126 14.74 5.06 7.35
N LYS A 127 15.64 4.77 6.39
CA LYS A 127 16.59 3.65 6.50
C LYS A 127 17.50 3.82 7.73
N THR A 128 17.96 5.04 7.98
CA THR A 128 18.79 5.35 9.16
C THR A 128 18.04 5.05 10.45
N LEU A 129 16.78 5.47 10.57
CA LEU A 129 15.94 5.14 11.73
C LEU A 129 15.69 3.64 11.86
N VAL A 130 15.50 2.91 10.76
CA VAL A 130 15.35 1.43 10.78
C VAL A 130 16.59 0.77 11.40
N ARG A 131 17.80 1.19 10.97
CA ARG A 131 19.07 0.69 11.52
C ARG A 131 19.24 1.04 13.00
N GLN A 132 18.86 2.24 13.41
CA GLN A 132 18.89 2.67 14.82
C GLN A 132 17.94 1.84 15.70
N GLN A 133 16.86 1.30 15.12
CA GLN A 133 15.96 0.36 15.80
C GLN A 133 16.43 -1.10 15.71
N GLY A 134 17.68 -1.34 15.30
CA GLY A 134 18.30 -2.67 15.26
C GLY A 134 17.81 -3.57 14.13
N MET A 135 17.12 -3.02 13.14
CA MET A 135 16.68 -3.74 11.94
C MET A 135 17.64 -3.49 10.79
N SER A 136 17.79 -4.49 9.92
CA SER A 136 18.59 -4.36 8.69
C SER A 136 17.74 -3.83 7.53
N ASP A 137 18.40 -3.23 6.54
CA ASP A 137 17.76 -2.64 5.36
C ASP A 137 16.96 -3.67 4.54
N ASP A 138 17.35 -4.94 4.58
CA ASP A 138 16.65 -6.05 3.91
C ASP A 138 15.23 -6.31 4.47
N THR A 139 14.93 -5.79 5.67
CA THR A 139 13.60 -5.83 6.28
C THR A 139 12.67 -4.73 5.77
N ILE A 140 13.22 -3.77 5.00
CA ILE A 140 12.48 -2.64 4.45
C ILE A 140 11.72 -3.07 3.20
N ILE A 141 10.42 -2.82 3.23
CA ILE A 141 9.50 -3.03 2.14
C ILE A 141 9.13 -1.66 1.59
N ILE A 142 9.75 -1.28 0.47
CA ILE A 142 9.33 -0.13 -0.33
C ILE A 142 8.14 -0.57 -1.19
N LYS A 143 7.03 0.15 -1.09
CA LYS A 143 5.78 -0.25 -1.75
C LYS A 143 5.65 0.34 -3.14
N GLN A 144 4.97 -0.41 -4.00
CA GLN A 144 4.74 -0.03 -5.38
C GLN A 144 3.53 0.89 -5.50
N ASN A 145 3.66 1.94 -6.31
CA ASN A 145 2.53 2.77 -6.68
C ASN A 145 1.66 2.01 -7.70
N LYS A 146 0.50 1.52 -7.25
CA LYS A 146 -0.52 0.88 -8.08
C LYS A 146 -1.79 1.72 -8.22
N GLY A 147 -1.70 3.02 -7.92
CA GLY A 147 -2.85 3.90 -7.80
C GLY A 147 -3.67 3.67 -6.54
N ASP A 148 -4.65 4.54 -6.33
CA ASP A 148 -5.63 4.39 -5.27
C ASP A 148 -6.60 3.26 -5.65
N CYS A 149 -6.82 2.32 -4.73
CA CYS A 149 -7.92 1.37 -4.86
C CYS A 149 -9.13 1.87 -4.08
N VAL A 150 -10.33 1.54 -4.56
CA VAL A 150 -11.59 1.87 -3.91
C VAL A 150 -12.31 0.55 -3.56
N PRO A 151 -12.75 0.34 -2.31
CA PRO A 151 -13.57 -0.81 -1.96
C PRO A 151 -14.89 -0.77 -2.73
N GLY A 152 -15.19 -1.84 -3.48
CA GLY A 152 -16.39 -1.91 -4.33
C GLY A 152 -16.09 -1.85 -5.82
N ASP A 153 -14.92 -1.33 -6.22
CA ASP A 153 -14.46 -1.36 -7.60
C ASP A 153 -13.62 -2.62 -7.84
N GLN A 154 -13.98 -3.41 -8.85
CA GLN A 154 -13.11 -4.50 -9.31
C GLN A 154 -11.92 -3.87 -10.04
N VAL A 155 -10.71 -4.06 -9.50
CA VAL A 155 -9.50 -3.77 -10.25
C VAL A 155 -9.44 -4.81 -11.37
N ALA A 156 -9.88 -4.42 -12.57
CA ALA A 156 -9.69 -5.24 -13.75
C ALA A 156 -8.19 -5.54 -13.87
N GLU A 157 -7.83 -6.82 -13.96
CA GLU A 157 -6.51 -7.19 -14.46
C GLU A 157 -6.30 -6.46 -15.80
N PRO A 158 -5.07 -5.97 -16.10
CA PRO A 158 -4.78 -5.46 -17.43
C PRO A 158 -5.12 -6.58 -18.42
N SER A 159 -6.16 -6.37 -19.21
CA SER A 159 -6.53 -7.30 -20.27
C SER A 159 -5.33 -7.47 -21.17
N ALA A 160 -4.91 -8.73 -21.36
CA ALA A 160 -4.02 -9.09 -22.44
C ALA A 160 -4.53 -8.42 -23.74
N GLN A 161 -3.62 -7.77 -24.46
CA GLN A 161 -3.93 -7.07 -25.71
C GLN A 161 -4.87 -7.91 -26.60
N PRO A 162 -5.91 -7.31 -27.20
CA PRO A 162 -6.67 -8.01 -28.22
C PRO A 162 -5.74 -8.29 -29.41
N GLU A 163 -5.65 -9.56 -29.81
CA GLU A 163 -5.00 -9.97 -31.05
C GLU A 163 -5.57 -9.16 -32.24
N PRO A 164 -4.73 -8.71 -33.20
CA PRO A 164 -5.25 -8.03 -34.37
C PRO A 164 -6.12 -9.00 -35.19
N GLN A 165 -7.41 -8.69 -35.33
CA GLN A 165 -8.30 -9.38 -36.27
C GLN A 165 -7.71 -9.30 -37.68
N ARG A 166 -7.34 -10.46 -38.22
CA ARG A 166 -6.89 -10.62 -39.59
C ARG A 166 -8.06 -10.36 -40.54
N VAL A 167 -8.10 -9.17 -41.14
CA VAL A 167 -9.08 -8.80 -42.16
C VAL A 167 -8.98 -9.78 -43.33
N ARG A 168 -10.03 -10.56 -43.57
CA ARG A 168 -10.17 -11.36 -44.80
C ARG A 168 -10.30 -10.41 -45.99
N ARG A 169 -9.30 -10.41 -46.88
CA ARG A 169 -9.41 -9.77 -48.20
C ARG A 169 -10.44 -10.52 -49.03
N ASN A 170 -11.44 -9.81 -49.54
CA ASN A 170 -12.27 -10.30 -50.64
C ASN A 170 -11.40 -10.43 -51.89
N VAL A 171 -11.31 -11.62 -52.44
CA VAL A 171 -10.63 -11.88 -53.72
C VAL A 171 -11.66 -11.64 -54.83
N VAL A 172 -11.39 -10.66 -55.68
CA VAL A 172 -12.11 -10.41 -56.93
C VAL A 172 -11.77 -11.54 -57.92
N PRO A 173 -12.74 -12.17 -58.61
CA PRO A 173 -12.42 -13.11 -59.67
C PRO A 173 -11.84 -12.35 -60.88
N SER A 174 -10.56 -12.55 -61.19
CA SER A 174 -9.99 -12.12 -62.47
C SER A 174 -10.39 -13.09 -63.57
N LEU A 175 -10.84 -12.51 -64.68
CA LEU A 175 -11.22 -13.18 -65.92
C LEU A 175 -10.00 -13.56 -66.79
N ALA A 176 -10.15 -14.71 -67.46
CA ALA A 176 -9.62 -15.13 -68.78
C ALA A 176 -8.13 -15.59 -68.88
N PRO A 177 -7.72 -16.37 -69.92
CA PRO A 177 -8.43 -16.78 -71.15
C PRO A 177 -8.40 -18.30 -71.51
N GLU A 178 -9.04 -18.60 -72.65
CA GLU A 178 -9.16 -19.89 -73.37
C GLU A 178 -7.86 -20.39 -74.04
N GLU A 179 -8.00 -21.58 -74.68
CA GLU A 179 -7.12 -22.35 -75.60
C GLU A 179 -6.29 -23.47 -74.93
N GLY A 180 -6.31 -24.75 -75.33
CA GLY A 180 -6.92 -25.51 -76.43
C GLY A 180 -6.01 -26.71 -76.80
N SER A 181 -6.61 -27.85 -77.20
CA SER A 181 -5.98 -29.08 -77.81
C SER A 181 -5.20 -30.02 -76.85
N GLY A 182 -5.21 -31.36 -76.94
CA GLY A 182 -5.76 -32.35 -77.86
C GLY A 182 -4.94 -33.65 -77.67
N ASP A 183 -5.63 -34.76 -77.36
CA ASP A 183 -5.40 -36.19 -77.73
C ASP A 183 -6.21 -37.13 -76.82
#